data_AF-A0AAP0M768-F1
#
_entry.id   AF-A0AAP0M768-F1
#
_cell.length_a   1.000
_cell.length_b   1.000
_cell.length_c   1.000
_cell.angle_alpha   90.00
_cell.angle_beta   90.00
_cell.angle_gamma   90.00
#
_symmetry.space_group_name_H-M   'P 1'
#
loop_
_entity.id
_entity.type
_entity.pdbx_description
1 polymer ?
#
loop_
_entity_poly.entity_id
_entity_poly.type
_entity_poly.pdbx_seq_one_letter_code
_entity_poly.pdbx_strand_id
1 'polypeptide(L)'
;MNNAASKVAVVGSGISGAVCACTLARNGISVTLFDSARGPGGRMSQRRETSEDGKEMLFDHGAPFFTVTNNDVLALVREWESGGLVTEWKVNLGSFDCVSKKFVNIQQDGMNKKYVGVPGMNSICKALCHQPGVESKFGVGVGRFEWLEDKNLWSVSGLDGQSLGQFNGVVASDKNVVSPRFRDVTGRPPPLDLTFAPDLAVKLEEIPVNPCFALMLAFSKPLSPIPVKGFSFQDSEVLSWAHCDSSKPGRSAHSERWVLHSTADYARTVIAQTGLQKPSEATLKKVAEEMFQEFQGTGLSIPLPIFRKAHRWGSAFPAASIAKEERCLWDVKKRLAICGDFCVSPNVEGAILSGLAAASKLTEILSCL
;
A
#
# COMPACT_ATOMS: atom_id res chain seq x y z
N MET A 1 -4.38 -20.99 36.60
CA MET A 1 -4.32 -21.46 35.20
C MET A 1 -4.06 -20.23 34.35
N ASN A 2 -2.86 -20.09 33.76
CA ASN A 2 -2.56 -18.98 32.86
C ASN A 2 -3.50 -19.12 31.66
N ASN A 3 -4.48 -18.22 31.51
CA ASN A 3 -5.22 -18.13 30.26
C ASN A 3 -4.18 -17.76 29.20
N ALA A 4 -3.85 -18.71 28.31
CA ALA A 4 -2.87 -18.45 27.26
C ALA A 4 -3.43 -17.28 26.43
N ALA A 5 -2.70 -16.17 26.37
CA ALA A 5 -3.17 -14.98 25.66
C ALA A 5 -3.49 -15.35 24.21
N SER A 6 -4.71 -15.06 23.75
CA SER A 6 -5.15 -15.29 22.37
C SER A 6 -4.14 -14.68 21.40
N LYS A 7 -3.73 -15.47 20.40
CA LYS A 7 -2.71 -15.10 19.42
C LYS A 7 -3.27 -15.06 18.00
N VAL A 8 -3.06 -13.97 17.28
CA VAL A 8 -3.53 -13.77 15.90
C VAL A 8 -2.36 -13.62 14.94
N ALA A 9 -2.43 -14.28 13.78
CA ALA A 9 -1.52 -14.04 12.67
C ALA A 9 -2.10 -12.98 11.73
N VAL A 10 -1.34 -11.93 11.42
CA VAL A 10 -1.71 -10.93 10.41
C VAL A 10 -0.72 -11.05 9.24
N VAL A 11 -1.21 -11.24 8.03
CA VAL A 11 -0.36 -11.30 6.83
C VAL A 11 -0.55 -10.05 5.99
N GLY A 12 0.55 -9.32 5.82
CA GLY A 12 0.63 -8.00 5.20
C GLY A 12 0.83 -6.90 6.23
N SER A 13 1.86 -6.08 6.01
CA SER A 13 2.21 -4.88 6.79
C SER A 13 1.84 -3.58 6.06
N GLY A 14 0.92 -3.67 5.10
CA GLY A 14 0.21 -2.51 4.58
C GLY A 14 -0.65 -1.87 5.67
N ILE A 15 -1.21 -0.69 5.40
CA ILE A 15 -1.95 0.08 6.42
C ILE A 15 -3.14 -0.69 7.01
N SER A 16 -3.86 -1.51 6.23
CA SER A 16 -4.95 -2.36 6.72
C SER A 16 -4.45 -3.36 7.77
N GLY A 17 -3.41 -4.13 7.45
CA GLY A 17 -2.82 -5.10 8.37
C GLY A 17 -2.17 -4.44 9.59
N ALA A 18 -1.47 -3.32 9.40
CA ALA A 18 -0.83 -2.59 10.49
C ALA A 18 -1.85 -1.98 11.48
N VAL A 19 -2.93 -1.38 10.98
CA VAL A 19 -4.03 -0.88 11.82
C VAL A 19 -4.72 -2.04 12.54
N CYS A 20 -4.98 -3.15 11.84
CA CYS A 20 -5.60 -4.33 12.44
C CYS A 20 -4.74 -4.89 13.59
N ALA A 21 -3.45 -5.12 13.34
CA ALA A 21 -2.50 -5.62 14.32
C ALA A 21 -2.38 -4.70 15.54
N CYS A 22 -2.21 -3.40 15.31
CA CYS A 22 -2.14 -2.41 16.39
C CYS A 22 -3.42 -2.38 17.23
N THR A 23 -4.59 -2.46 16.59
CA THR A 23 -5.89 -2.44 17.28
C THR A 23 -6.08 -3.70 18.12
N LEU A 24 -5.77 -4.87 17.59
CA LEU A 24 -5.81 -6.13 18.34
C LEU A 24 -4.86 -6.10 19.56
N ALA A 25 -3.63 -5.64 19.36
CA ALA A 25 -2.65 -5.53 20.43
C ALA A 25 -3.08 -4.56 21.54
N ARG A 26 -3.68 -3.42 21.19
CA ARG A 26 -4.28 -2.49 22.17
C ARG A 26 -5.44 -3.09 22.96
N ASN A 27 -6.11 -4.11 22.43
CA ASN A 27 -7.14 -4.89 23.11
C ASN A 27 -6.59 -6.14 23.82
N GLY A 28 -5.27 -6.23 24.02
CA GLY A 28 -4.64 -7.32 24.78
C GLY A 28 -4.45 -8.63 24.02
N ILE A 29 -4.75 -8.66 22.72
CA ILE A 29 -4.55 -9.84 21.87
C ILE A 29 -3.12 -9.82 21.32
N SER A 30 -2.37 -10.90 21.50
CA SER A 30 -1.01 -11.00 20.97
C SER A 30 -1.05 -11.18 19.46
N VAL A 31 -0.22 -10.43 18.72
CA VAL A 31 -0.20 -10.48 17.26
C VAL A 31 1.19 -10.86 16.76
N THR A 32 1.26 -11.80 15.82
CA THR A 32 2.44 -11.92 14.95
C THR A 32 2.07 -11.44 13.56
N LEU A 33 2.75 -10.41 13.09
CA LEU A 33 2.56 -9.83 11.76
C LEU A 33 3.64 -10.35 10.82
N PHE A 34 3.27 -10.83 9.64
CA PHE A 34 4.19 -11.33 8.63
C PHE A 34 4.12 -10.49 7.37
N ASP A 35 5.28 -10.18 6.79
CA ASP A 35 5.35 -9.57 5.46
C ASP A 35 6.55 -10.13 4.68
N SER A 36 6.33 -10.43 3.40
CA SER A 36 7.39 -10.89 2.49
C SER A 36 8.38 -9.79 2.11
N ALA A 37 7.99 -8.52 2.22
CA ALA A 37 8.86 -7.38 2.02
C ALA A 37 9.82 -7.18 3.20
N ARG A 38 10.94 -6.50 2.95
CA ARG A 38 11.97 -6.20 3.96
C ARG A 38 11.56 -5.16 5.01
N GLY A 39 10.36 -4.60 4.91
CA GLY A 39 9.86 -3.58 5.82
C GLY A 39 8.42 -3.17 5.51
N PRO A 40 7.82 -2.34 6.39
CA PRO A 40 6.40 -2.06 6.36
C PRO A 40 5.98 -1.02 5.32
N GLY A 41 4.68 -1.00 5.03
CA GLY A 41 4.02 0.05 4.26
C GLY A 41 3.22 -0.45 3.07
N GLY A 42 3.60 -1.57 2.44
CA GLY A 42 2.95 -2.03 1.21
C GLY A 42 2.91 -0.91 0.14
N ARG A 43 1.72 -0.51 -0.29
CA ARG A 43 1.53 0.61 -1.24
C ARG A 43 1.73 2.00 -0.63
N MET A 44 1.98 2.09 0.67
CA MET A 44 2.46 3.30 1.35
C MET A 44 3.97 3.24 1.60
N SER A 45 4.70 2.28 1.01
CA SER A 45 6.13 2.12 1.21
C SER A 45 6.96 3.24 0.58
N GLN A 46 8.09 3.52 1.23
CA GLN A 46 9.09 4.45 0.74
C GLN A 46 10.24 3.66 0.10
N ARG A 47 10.59 4.01 -1.14
CA ARG A 47 11.73 3.43 -1.84
C ARG A 47 13.00 4.15 -1.40
N ARG A 48 14.03 3.38 -1.06
CA ARG A 48 15.39 3.88 -0.81
C ARG A 48 16.28 3.55 -1.99
N GLU A 49 16.99 4.56 -2.48
CA GLU A 49 17.99 4.47 -3.53
C GLU A 49 19.21 5.29 -3.06
N THR A 50 20.40 4.98 -3.58
CA THR A 50 21.64 5.67 -3.22
C THR A 50 22.26 6.20 -4.51
N SER A 51 22.61 7.48 -4.54
CA SER A 51 23.31 8.10 -5.67
C SER A 51 24.77 7.66 -5.74
N GLU A 52 25.43 7.94 -6.86
CA GLU A 52 26.86 7.62 -7.05
C GLU A 52 27.77 8.28 -6.00
N ASP A 53 27.40 9.47 -5.50
CA ASP A 53 28.11 10.17 -4.42
C ASP A 53 27.73 9.67 -3.01
N GLY A 54 27.03 8.54 -2.90
CA GLY A 54 26.69 7.88 -1.64
C GLY A 54 25.53 8.48 -0.87
N LYS A 55 24.85 9.51 -1.40
CA LYS A 55 23.70 10.14 -0.71
C LYS A 55 22.44 9.30 -0.86
N GLU A 56 21.67 9.18 0.21
CA GLU A 56 20.39 8.48 0.18
C GLU A 56 19.29 9.36 -0.43
N MET A 57 18.56 8.77 -1.37
CA MET A 57 17.32 9.29 -1.94
C MET A 57 16.16 8.40 -1.51
N LEU A 58 15.12 9.03 -0.99
CA LEU A 58 13.91 8.39 -0.51
C LEU A 58 12.74 8.89 -1.35
N PHE A 59 11.86 7.98 -1.75
CA PHE A 59 10.70 8.28 -2.59
C PHE A 59 9.44 7.59 -2.05
N ASP A 60 8.39 8.35 -1.74
CA ASP A 60 7.06 7.77 -1.54
C ASP A 60 6.45 7.39 -2.92
N HIS A 61 6.93 6.28 -3.47
CA HIS A 61 6.59 5.83 -4.83
C HIS A 61 5.20 5.18 -5.00
N GLY A 62 4.45 5.07 -3.91
CA GLY A 62 3.08 4.55 -3.89
C GLY A 62 2.07 5.67 -3.62
N ALA A 63 1.35 5.61 -2.49
CA ALA A 63 0.37 6.63 -2.11
C ALA A 63 1.04 8.01 -1.93
N PRO A 64 0.65 9.04 -2.72
CA PRO A 64 1.29 10.35 -2.65
C PRO A 64 0.90 11.11 -1.37
N PHE A 65 -0.37 11.05 -1.01
CA PHE A 65 -1.00 11.59 0.19
C PHE A 65 -2.30 10.82 0.41
N PHE A 66 -3.00 11.10 1.51
CA PHE A 66 -4.36 10.64 1.71
C PHE A 66 -5.25 11.73 2.31
N THR A 67 -6.54 11.63 2.06
CA THR A 67 -7.58 12.48 2.64
C THR A 67 -8.44 11.64 3.57
N VAL A 68 -9.12 12.29 4.50
CA VAL A 68 -9.97 11.63 5.49
C VAL A 68 -11.31 12.34 5.53
N THR A 69 -12.38 11.57 5.45
CA THR A 69 -13.77 12.02 5.51
C THR A 69 -14.57 11.31 6.61
N ASN A 70 -14.15 10.11 7.02
CA ASN A 70 -14.76 9.32 8.07
C ASN A 70 -14.26 9.75 9.46
N ASN A 71 -15.18 9.91 10.42
CA ASN A 71 -14.89 10.39 11.77
C ASN A 71 -14.00 9.43 12.58
N ASP A 72 -14.18 8.11 12.43
CA ASP A 72 -13.37 7.11 13.14
C ASP A 72 -11.91 7.16 12.65
N VAL A 73 -11.73 7.28 11.34
CA VAL A 73 -10.41 7.44 10.73
C VAL A 73 -9.79 8.79 11.10
N LEU A 74 -10.59 9.85 11.17
CA LEU A 74 -10.11 11.16 11.58
C LEU A 74 -9.60 11.17 13.01
N ALA A 75 -10.25 10.43 13.93
CA ALA A 75 -9.77 10.29 15.30
C ALA A 75 -8.38 9.62 15.36
N LEU A 76 -8.19 8.53 14.61
CA LEU A 76 -6.88 7.87 14.49
C LEU A 76 -5.81 8.79 13.88
N VAL A 77 -6.17 9.53 12.83
CA VAL A 77 -5.22 10.42 12.17
C VAL A 77 -4.82 11.59 13.06
N ARG A 78 -5.73 12.09 13.91
CA ARG A 78 -5.40 13.08 14.94
C ARG A 78 -4.45 12.52 16.01
N GLU A 79 -4.64 11.26 16.41
CA GLU A 79 -3.70 10.57 17.30
C GLU A 79 -2.31 10.50 16.64
N TRP A 80 -2.24 10.09 15.38
CA TRP A 80 -0.97 10.02 14.62
C TRP A 80 -0.32 11.40 14.40
N GLU A 81 -1.12 12.44 14.17
CA GLU A 81 -0.65 13.82 14.05
C GLU A 81 -0.05 14.32 15.38
N SER A 82 -0.73 14.05 16.51
CA SER A 82 -0.21 14.38 17.85
C SER A 82 1.08 13.63 18.19
N GLY A 83 1.23 12.40 17.68
CA GLY A 83 2.45 11.60 17.80
C GLY A 83 3.54 11.92 16.78
N GLY A 84 3.34 12.91 15.90
CA GLY A 84 4.30 13.31 14.87
C GLY A 84 4.49 12.30 13.73
N LEU A 85 3.61 11.30 13.61
CA LEU A 85 3.67 10.28 12.56
C LEU A 85 3.07 10.77 11.23
N VAL A 86 2.15 11.72 11.31
CA VAL A 86 1.42 12.30 10.17
C VAL A 86 1.41 13.81 10.30
N THR A 87 1.39 14.51 9.17
CA THR A 87 1.12 15.95 9.12
C THR A 87 0.37 16.29 7.85
N GLU A 88 -0.26 17.45 7.84
CA GLU A 88 -0.78 18.06 6.61
C GLU A 88 0.38 18.46 5.66
N TRP A 89 0.22 18.14 4.38
CA TRP A 89 1.06 18.59 3.28
C TRP A 89 0.42 19.80 2.60
N LYS A 90 0.86 20.97 3.05
CA LYS A 90 0.35 22.30 2.64
C LYS A 90 0.98 22.76 1.33
N VAL A 91 0.35 22.41 0.22
CA VAL A 91 0.82 22.77 -1.12
C VAL A 91 -0.32 23.02 -2.10
N ASN A 92 -0.04 23.83 -3.11
CA ASN A 92 -0.91 23.98 -4.27
C ASN A 92 -0.87 22.70 -5.13
N LEU A 93 -2.04 22.22 -5.50
CA LEU A 93 -2.22 21.16 -6.49
C LEU A 93 -2.97 21.69 -7.69
N GLY A 94 -2.88 21.02 -8.84
CA GLY A 94 -3.67 21.39 -10.01
C GLY A 94 -3.85 20.24 -11.00
N SER A 95 -4.21 20.59 -12.22
CA SER A 95 -4.21 19.69 -13.37
C SER A 95 -3.38 20.29 -14.48
N PHE A 96 -2.71 19.46 -15.26
CA PHE A 96 -2.03 19.85 -16.48
C PHE A 96 -2.80 19.30 -17.67
N ASP A 97 -3.30 20.19 -18.52
CA ASP A 97 -3.98 19.84 -19.78
C ASP A 97 -2.91 19.64 -20.86
N CYS A 98 -2.77 18.40 -21.34
CA CYS A 98 -1.76 18.04 -22.33
C CYS A 98 -2.05 18.59 -23.74
N VAL A 99 -3.32 18.90 -24.04
CA VAL A 99 -3.73 19.48 -25.32
C VAL A 99 -3.41 20.97 -25.35
N SER A 100 -3.87 21.72 -24.34
CA SER A 100 -3.60 23.17 -24.29
C SER A 100 -2.21 23.52 -23.74
N LYS A 101 -1.50 22.54 -23.18
CA LYS A 101 -0.17 22.66 -22.54
C LYS A 101 -0.14 23.68 -21.42
N LYS A 102 -1.19 23.71 -20.59
CA LYS A 102 -1.35 24.67 -19.51
C LYS A 102 -1.77 24.00 -18.21
N PHE A 103 -1.38 24.62 -17.10
CA PHE A 103 -1.96 24.30 -15.81
C PHE A 103 -3.35 24.91 -15.69
N VAL A 104 -4.30 24.09 -15.25
CA VAL A 104 -5.70 24.44 -14.99
C VAL A 104 -6.10 23.95 -13.60
N ASN A 105 -7.22 24.44 -13.09
CA ASN A 105 -7.80 23.99 -11.80
C ASN A 105 -6.80 24.02 -10.62
N ILE A 106 -5.94 25.04 -10.56
CA ILE A 106 -4.99 25.17 -9.46
C ILE A 106 -5.77 25.46 -8.17
N GLN A 107 -5.78 24.47 -7.28
CA GLN A 107 -6.38 24.56 -5.96
C GLN A 107 -5.34 25.11 -4.99
N GLN A 108 -5.70 26.19 -4.31
CA GLN A 108 -4.92 26.71 -3.20
C GLN A 108 -5.04 25.78 -1.98
N ASP A 109 -4.07 25.87 -1.09
CA ASP A 109 -4.05 25.14 0.17
C ASP A 109 -5.34 25.36 1.00
N GLY A 110 -5.74 24.35 1.79
CA GLY A 110 -6.81 24.48 2.80
C GLY A 110 -8.22 23.99 2.45
N MET A 111 -8.52 23.56 1.21
CA MET A 111 -9.87 23.04 0.88
C MET A 111 -10.15 21.64 1.46
N ASN A 112 -9.15 20.77 1.53
CA ASN A 112 -9.20 19.46 2.18
C ASN A 112 -7.79 19.09 2.66
N LYS A 113 -7.66 18.70 3.92
CA LYS A 113 -6.36 18.30 4.48
C LYS A 113 -5.80 17.08 3.75
N LYS A 114 -4.58 17.23 3.23
CA LYS A 114 -3.82 16.14 2.58
C LYS A 114 -2.79 15.66 3.57
N TYR A 115 -2.94 14.45 4.06
CA TYR A 115 -2.05 13.89 5.06
C TYR A 115 -0.91 13.10 4.42
N VAL A 116 0.28 13.24 5.00
CA VAL A 116 1.47 12.46 4.65
C VAL A 116 2.14 11.95 5.91
N GLY A 117 2.67 10.72 5.88
CA GLY A 117 3.49 10.19 6.98
C GLY A 117 4.81 10.95 7.10
N VAL A 118 5.41 11.04 8.30
CA VAL A 118 6.69 11.74 8.56
C VAL A 118 7.68 10.79 9.23
N PRO A 119 8.96 10.71 8.79
CA PRO A 119 9.57 11.44 7.66
C PRO A 119 9.24 10.87 6.27
N GLY A 120 8.54 9.74 6.21
CA GLY A 120 8.11 9.07 4.97
C GLY A 120 6.71 8.52 5.09
N MET A 121 6.02 8.25 3.98
CA MET A 121 4.64 7.76 4.02
C MET A 121 4.50 6.45 4.82
N ASN A 122 5.53 5.60 4.76
CA ASN A 122 5.56 4.32 5.45
C ASN A 122 5.76 4.41 6.97
N SER A 123 6.04 5.60 7.50
CA SER A 123 6.32 5.81 8.94
C SER A 123 5.11 5.49 9.80
N ILE A 124 3.90 5.69 9.27
CA ILE A 124 2.63 5.31 9.90
C ILE A 124 2.60 3.79 10.13
N CYS A 125 2.72 3.00 9.06
CA CYS A 125 2.74 1.54 9.16
C CYS A 125 3.90 1.06 10.03
N LYS A 126 5.07 1.70 9.94
CA LYS A 126 6.23 1.36 10.77
C LYS A 126 5.93 1.52 12.25
N ALA A 127 5.33 2.63 12.68
CA ALA A 127 4.99 2.83 14.09
C ALA A 127 3.97 1.79 14.58
N LEU A 128 2.91 1.55 13.80
CA LEU A 128 1.87 0.58 14.14
C LEU A 128 2.39 -0.86 14.24
N CYS A 129 3.33 -1.25 13.36
CA CYS A 129 3.98 -2.57 13.40
C CYS A 129 4.89 -2.77 14.62
N HIS A 130 5.27 -1.70 15.33
CA HIS A 130 6.07 -1.77 16.56
C HIS A 130 5.26 -1.47 17.83
N GLN A 131 3.94 -1.39 17.73
CA GLN A 131 3.06 -1.28 18.89
C GLN A 131 3.34 -2.44 19.87
N PRO A 132 3.46 -2.18 21.19
CA PRO A 132 3.57 -3.25 22.18
C PRO A 132 2.47 -4.30 22.00
N GLY A 133 2.86 -5.59 21.94
CA GLY A 133 1.96 -6.71 21.63
C GLY A 133 1.96 -7.16 20.17
N VAL A 134 2.63 -6.42 19.27
CA VAL A 134 2.84 -6.81 17.86
C VAL A 134 4.28 -7.31 17.66
N GLU A 135 4.42 -8.58 17.31
CA GLU A 135 5.68 -9.20 16.85
C GLU A 135 5.73 -9.17 15.32
N SER A 136 6.46 -8.21 14.74
CA SER A 136 6.58 -8.08 13.28
C SER A 136 7.75 -8.89 12.70
N LYS A 137 7.47 -9.69 11.66
CA LYS A 137 8.43 -10.51 10.92
C LYS A 137 8.44 -10.12 9.44
N PHE A 138 9.45 -9.33 9.06
CA PHE A 138 9.69 -8.89 7.68
C PHE A 138 10.61 -9.86 6.94
N GLY A 139 10.50 -9.90 5.61
CA GLY A 139 11.22 -10.85 4.76
C GLY A 139 10.70 -12.29 4.87
N VAL A 140 9.54 -12.48 5.49
CA VAL A 140 8.92 -13.79 5.74
C VAL A 140 7.66 -13.90 4.91
N GLY A 141 7.76 -14.58 3.77
CA GLY A 141 6.60 -14.92 2.96
C GLY A 141 5.85 -16.11 3.54
N VAL A 142 4.56 -15.94 3.82
CA VAL A 142 3.68 -17.05 4.23
C VAL A 142 3.33 -17.89 3.01
N GLY A 143 3.53 -19.20 3.14
CA GLY A 143 3.33 -20.17 2.06
C GLY A 143 2.07 -21.02 2.21
N ARG A 144 1.61 -21.30 3.44
CA ARG A 144 0.39 -22.08 3.67
C ARG A 144 -0.23 -21.79 5.03
N PHE A 145 -1.56 -21.70 5.03
CA PHE A 145 -2.43 -21.76 6.20
C PHE A 145 -3.16 -23.09 6.23
N GLU A 146 -3.18 -23.73 7.40
CA GLU A 146 -3.89 -24.98 7.63
C GLU A 146 -4.68 -24.88 8.92
N TRP A 147 -5.98 -25.18 8.87
CA TRP A 147 -6.80 -25.22 10.06
C TRP A 147 -6.72 -26.61 10.70
N LEU A 148 -6.33 -26.65 11.98
CA LEU A 148 -6.23 -27.86 12.79
C LEU A 148 -7.55 -28.06 13.55
N GLU A 149 -8.43 -28.91 13.02
CA GLU A 149 -9.77 -29.15 13.57
C GLU A 149 -9.74 -29.66 15.02
N ASP A 150 -8.75 -30.49 15.37
CA ASP A 150 -8.57 -31.06 16.72
C ASP A 150 -8.22 -30.02 17.78
N LYS A 151 -7.55 -28.94 17.36
CA LYS A 151 -7.07 -27.88 18.25
C LYS A 151 -7.87 -26.60 18.16
N ASN A 152 -8.70 -26.45 17.13
CA ASN A 152 -9.28 -25.18 16.73
C ASN A 152 -8.19 -24.10 16.64
N LEU A 153 -7.14 -24.35 15.86
CA LEU A 153 -6.04 -23.39 15.64
C LEU A 153 -5.62 -23.37 14.18
N TRP A 154 -5.13 -22.24 13.71
CA TRP A 154 -4.40 -22.13 12.46
C TRP A 154 -2.94 -22.52 12.66
N SER A 155 -2.44 -23.45 11.85
CA SER A 155 -1.02 -23.67 11.61
C SER A 155 -0.58 -22.84 10.41
N VAL A 156 0.49 -22.06 10.58
CA VAL A 156 1.04 -21.19 9.52
C VAL A 156 2.44 -21.65 9.17
N SER A 157 2.76 -21.74 7.88
CA SER A 157 4.09 -22.08 7.40
C SER A 157 4.58 -21.11 6.33
N GLY A 158 5.90 -20.92 6.28
CA GLY A 158 6.57 -20.04 5.32
C GLY A 158 6.64 -20.65 3.92
N LEU A 159 7.04 -19.82 2.95
CA LEU A 159 7.35 -20.27 1.59
C LEU A 159 8.53 -21.25 1.53
N ASP A 160 9.35 -21.29 2.58
CA ASP A 160 10.43 -22.25 2.78
C ASP A 160 9.97 -23.56 3.47
N GLY A 161 8.69 -23.65 3.83
CA GLY A 161 8.11 -24.79 4.54
C GLY A 161 8.33 -24.78 6.06
N GLN A 162 9.03 -23.79 6.61
CA GLN A 162 9.25 -23.71 8.05
C GLN A 162 7.95 -23.31 8.78
N SER A 163 7.75 -23.85 9.99
CA SER A 163 6.62 -23.45 10.83
C SER A 163 6.79 -22.01 11.31
N LEU A 164 5.75 -21.20 11.15
CA LEU A 164 5.68 -19.83 11.61
C LEU A 164 4.84 -19.67 12.89
N GLY A 165 4.23 -20.76 13.36
CA GLY A 165 3.49 -20.84 14.61
C GLY A 165 2.04 -21.30 14.46
N GLN A 166 1.35 -21.38 15.60
CA GLN A 166 -0.08 -21.65 15.68
C GLN A 166 -0.84 -20.46 16.26
N PHE A 167 -2.05 -20.22 15.76
CA PHE A 167 -2.80 -19.00 16.03
C PHE A 167 -4.30 -19.29 16.22
N ASN A 168 -4.93 -18.54 17.11
CA ASN A 168 -6.37 -18.60 17.35
C ASN A 168 -7.16 -17.96 16.19
N GLY A 169 -6.57 -16.99 15.49
CA GLY A 169 -7.21 -16.33 14.34
C GLY A 169 -6.19 -15.88 13.30
N VAL A 170 -6.69 -15.62 12.09
CA VAL A 170 -5.88 -15.15 10.95
C VAL A 170 -6.53 -13.92 10.33
N VAL A 171 -5.69 -12.96 9.96
CA VAL A 171 -6.06 -11.81 9.14
C VAL A 171 -5.24 -11.85 7.85
N ALA A 172 -5.91 -11.99 6.70
CA ALA A 172 -5.31 -11.83 5.39
C ALA A 172 -5.55 -10.39 4.90
N SER A 173 -4.52 -9.54 4.98
CA SER A 173 -4.61 -8.12 4.60
C SER A 173 -4.08 -7.80 3.19
N ASP A 174 -3.61 -8.85 2.49
CA ASP A 174 -3.23 -8.82 1.08
C ASP A 174 -4.11 -9.81 0.29
N LYS A 175 -4.79 -9.31 -0.76
CA LYS A 175 -5.62 -10.15 -1.64
C LYS A 175 -4.83 -11.30 -2.27
N ASN A 176 -3.51 -11.18 -2.44
CA ASN A 176 -2.70 -12.23 -3.05
C ASN A 176 -2.62 -13.48 -2.15
N VAL A 177 -2.94 -13.38 -0.87
CA VAL A 177 -3.01 -14.55 0.04
C VAL A 177 -4.09 -15.53 -0.38
N VAL A 178 -5.14 -15.05 -1.06
CA VAL A 178 -6.33 -15.81 -1.47
C VAL A 178 -6.55 -15.86 -2.97
N SER A 179 -5.89 -14.97 -3.73
CA SER A 179 -6.14 -14.81 -5.16
C SER A 179 -5.45 -15.90 -6.00
N PRO A 180 -6.13 -16.48 -7.01
CA PRO A 180 -5.50 -17.36 -7.99
C PRO A 180 -4.30 -16.73 -8.71
N ARG A 181 -4.26 -15.40 -8.81
CA ARG A 181 -3.13 -14.63 -9.36
C ARG A 181 -1.81 -14.94 -8.65
N PHE A 182 -1.83 -15.36 -7.39
CA PHE A 182 -0.63 -15.80 -6.68
C PHE A 182 0.08 -16.92 -7.44
N ARG A 183 -0.69 -17.85 -8.03
CA ARG A 183 -0.16 -18.93 -8.87
C ARG A 183 0.46 -18.40 -10.16
N ASP A 184 -0.19 -17.45 -10.83
CA ASP A 184 0.32 -16.89 -12.08
C ASP A 184 1.63 -16.11 -11.88
N VAL A 185 1.81 -15.52 -10.68
CA VAL A 185 3.00 -14.75 -10.31
C VAL A 185 4.10 -15.61 -9.67
N THR A 186 3.77 -16.66 -8.93
CA THR A 186 4.78 -17.41 -8.15
C THR A 186 4.96 -18.86 -8.58
N GLY A 187 4.06 -19.40 -9.40
CA GLY A 187 3.99 -20.83 -9.73
C GLY A 187 3.48 -21.71 -8.61
N ARG A 188 3.01 -21.14 -7.48
CA ARG A 188 2.55 -21.87 -6.28
C ARG A 188 1.07 -21.62 -6.02
N PRO A 189 0.34 -22.53 -5.36
CA PRO A 189 -1.03 -22.26 -4.93
C PRO A 189 -1.08 -21.05 -3.97
N PRO A 190 -2.20 -20.32 -3.90
CA PRO A 190 -2.38 -19.25 -2.92
C PRO A 190 -2.18 -19.81 -1.50
N PRO A 191 -1.56 -19.04 -0.58
CA PRO A 191 -1.30 -19.52 0.78
C PRO A 191 -2.54 -19.95 1.56
N LEU A 192 -3.68 -19.31 1.32
CA LEU A 192 -4.93 -19.60 2.00
C LEU A 192 -5.90 -20.29 1.03
N ASP A 193 -6.16 -21.57 1.28
CA ASP A 193 -7.18 -22.34 0.57
C ASP A 193 -8.56 -22.06 1.17
N LEU A 194 -9.47 -21.50 0.36
CA LEU A 194 -10.82 -21.13 0.76
C LEU A 194 -11.88 -22.18 0.40
N THR A 195 -11.50 -23.42 0.06
CA THR A 195 -12.45 -24.53 -0.17
C THR A 195 -13.45 -24.73 0.99
N PHE A 196 -13.05 -24.39 2.22
CA PHE A 196 -13.92 -24.46 3.39
C PHE A 196 -14.94 -23.31 3.51
N ALA A 197 -14.79 -22.22 2.75
CA ALA A 197 -15.65 -21.05 2.77
C ALA A 197 -16.02 -20.61 1.33
N PRO A 198 -16.87 -21.38 0.62
CA PRO A 198 -17.21 -21.11 -0.78
C PRO A 198 -17.75 -19.69 -1.03
N ASP A 199 -18.57 -19.17 -0.11
CA ASP A 199 -19.13 -17.82 -0.22
C ASP A 199 -18.05 -16.73 -0.20
N LEU A 200 -16.95 -16.96 0.54
CA LEU A 200 -15.81 -16.06 0.53
C LEU A 200 -15.00 -16.23 -0.75
N ALA A 201 -14.78 -17.46 -1.20
CA ALA A 201 -14.05 -17.75 -2.42
C ALA A 201 -14.65 -17.05 -3.64
N VAL A 202 -15.99 -17.09 -3.80
CA VAL A 202 -16.70 -16.42 -4.90
C VAL A 202 -16.47 -14.90 -4.89
N LYS A 203 -16.46 -14.27 -3.72
CA LYS A 203 -16.20 -12.82 -3.61
C LYS A 203 -14.76 -12.42 -3.96
N LEU A 204 -13.83 -13.38 -3.96
CA LEU A 204 -12.39 -13.15 -4.07
C LEU A 204 -11.78 -13.67 -5.39
N GLU A 205 -12.55 -14.44 -6.17
CA GLU A 205 -12.09 -15.10 -7.40
C GLU A 205 -11.53 -14.10 -8.41
N GLU A 206 -12.26 -13.01 -8.68
CA GLU A 206 -11.81 -11.92 -9.54
C GLU A 206 -12.02 -10.56 -8.89
N ILE A 207 -11.06 -10.14 -8.05
CA ILE A 207 -11.01 -8.74 -7.60
C ILE A 207 -10.32 -7.93 -8.71
N PRO A 208 -11.06 -7.12 -9.50
CA PRO A 208 -10.46 -6.36 -10.58
C PRO A 208 -9.51 -5.31 -10.01
N VAL A 209 -8.38 -5.10 -10.68
CA VAL A 209 -7.34 -4.16 -10.24
C VAL A 209 -6.83 -3.32 -11.38
N ASN A 210 -6.53 -2.06 -11.07
CA ASN A 210 -5.83 -1.16 -11.96
C ASN A 210 -4.33 -1.22 -11.64
N PRO A 211 -3.47 -1.64 -12.60
CA PRO A 211 -2.03 -1.54 -12.45
C PRO A 211 -1.56 -0.10 -12.67
N CYS A 212 -0.35 0.20 -12.22
CA CYS A 212 0.29 1.49 -12.46
C CYS A 212 1.81 1.32 -12.46
N PHE A 213 2.54 2.14 -13.22
CA PHE A 213 3.97 2.32 -13.06
C PHE A 213 4.25 3.63 -12.31
N ALA A 214 5.21 3.59 -11.39
CA ALA A 214 5.74 4.77 -10.71
C ALA A 214 7.14 5.07 -11.25
N LEU A 215 7.36 6.28 -11.77
CA LEU A 215 8.66 6.79 -12.18
C LEU A 215 9.18 7.74 -11.11
N MET A 216 10.31 7.39 -10.51
CA MET A 216 11.03 8.19 -9.52
C MET A 216 12.14 8.98 -10.21
N LEU A 217 12.12 10.30 -10.04
CA LEU A 217 13.07 11.25 -10.62
C LEU A 217 13.73 12.09 -9.53
N ALA A 218 15.04 12.33 -9.63
CA ALA A 218 15.71 13.35 -8.83
C ALA A 218 16.41 14.37 -9.72
N PHE A 219 16.36 15.63 -9.32
CA PHE A 219 16.98 16.76 -10.00
C PHE A 219 17.91 17.51 -9.05
N SER A 220 19.04 17.99 -9.58
CA SER A 220 20.01 18.78 -8.83
C SER A 220 19.50 20.19 -8.51
N LYS A 221 18.53 20.69 -9.28
CA LYS A 221 17.89 21.99 -9.09
C LYS A 221 16.36 21.84 -9.11
N PRO A 222 15.62 22.70 -8.39
CA PRO A 222 14.16 22.70 -8.44
C PRO A 222 13.61 22.95 -9.85
N LEU A 223 12.52 22.26 -10.20
CA LEU A 223 11.77 22.44 -11.44
C LEU A 223 10.89 23.69 -11.36
N SER A 224 11.53 24.85 -11.43
CA SER A 224 10.89 26.18 -11.37
C SER A 224 9.75 26.41 -12.38
N PRO A 225 9.73 25.79 -13.59
CA PRO A 225 8.60 25.91 -14.51
C PRO A 225 7.28 25.31 -14.01
N ILE A 226 7.30 24.48 -12.95
CA ILE A 226 6.09 23.84 -12.41
C ILE A 226 5.58 24.66 -11.21
N PRO A 227 4.41 25.33 -11.31
CA PRO A 227 3.92 26.25 -10.29
C PRO A 227 3.23 25.55 -9.09
N VAL A 228 3.09 24.22 -9.14
CA VAL A 228 2.40 23.39 -8.16
C VAL A 228 3.32 22.26 -7.67
N LYS A 229 3.00 21.64 -6.53
CA LYS A 229 3.79 20.51 -5.99
C LYS A 229 3.15 19.15 -6.20
N GLY A 230 1.98 19.11 -6.83
CA GLY A 230 1.43 17.89 -7.43
C GLY A 230 0.28 18.22 -8.37
N PHE A 231 0.07 17.37 -9.37
CA PHE A 231 -0.96 17.58 -10.37
C PHE A 231 -1.34 16.31 -11.12
N SER A 232 -2.57 16.27 -11.59
CA SER A 232 -3.04 15.24 -12.52
C SER A 232 -2.74 15.65 -13.96
N PHE A 233 -2.52 14.68 -14.84
CA PHE A 233 -2.48 14.92 -16.28
C PHE A 233 -3.89 14.71 -16.86
N GLN A 234 -4.39 15.67 -17.62
CA GLN A 234 -5.59 15.52 -18.44
C GLN A 234 -5.15 15.18 -19.87
N ASP A 235 -5.87 14.26 -20.50
CA ASP A 235 -5.64 13.85 -21.90
C ASP A 235 -4.21 13.34 -22.19
N SER A 236 -3.58 12.71 -21.21
CA SER A 236 -2.35 11.93 -21.41
C SER A 236 -2.68 10.45 -21.48
N GLU A 237 -2.11 9.76 -22.47
CA GLU A 237 -2.23 8.30 -22.60
C GLU A 237 -1.28 7.58 -21.62
N VAL A 238 -0.20 8.24 -21.19
CA VAL A 238 0.90 7.62 -20.43
C VAL A 238 0.90 8.00 -18.97
N LEU A 239 0.72 9.29 -18.62
CA LEU A 239 0.83 9.80 -17.25
C LEU A 239 -0.55 10.13 -16.68
N SER A 240 -0.75 9.87 -15.39
CA SER A 240 -1.99 10.21 -14.66
C SER A 240 -1.76 11.22 -13.55
N TRP A 241 -0.59 11.18 -12.90
CA TRP A 241 -0.27 12.01 -11.75
C TRP A 241 1.22 12.30 -11.65
N ALA A 242 1.59 13.47 -11.14
CA ALA A 242 2.94 13.82 -10.73
C ALA A 242 2.94 14.55 -9.39
N HIS A 243 3.96 14.36 -8.56
CA HIS A 243 4.15 15.13 -7.34
C HIS A 243 5.61 15.29 -6.95
N CYS A 244 5.92 16.43 -6.32
CA CYS A 244 7.21 16.76 -5.73
C CYS A 244 7.29 16.14 -4.33
N ASP A 245 7.80 14.91 -4.25
CA ASP A 245 7.92 14.14 -3.01
C ASP A 245 8.77 14.87 -1.96
N SER A 246 9.86 15.52 -2.39
CA SER A 246 10.75 16.28 -1.50
C SER A 246 10.11 17.54 -0.90
N SER A 247 8.94 17.98 -1.39
CA SER A 247 8.20 19.10 -0.78
C SER A 247 7.34 18.68 0.41
N LYS A 248 7.21 17.38 0.68
CA LYS A 248 6.49 16.88 1.85
C LYS A 248 7.27 17.18 3.13
N PRO A 249 6.60 17.42 4.28
CA PRO A 249 7.30 17.74 5.52
C PRO A 249 8.24 16.62 6.00
N GLY A 250 9.39 16.98 6.55
CA GLY A 250 10.37 16.00 7.05
C GLY A 250 11.17 15.26 5.96
N ARG A 251 11.04 15.63 4.69
CA ARG A 251 11.87 15.08 3.59
C ARG A 251 13.16 15.89 3.45
N SER A 252 14.23 15.21 3.05
CA SER A 252 15.51 15.84 2.72
C SER A 252 15.38 16.87 1.58
N ALA A 253 16.09 17.99 1.70
CA ALA A 253 16.12 19.08 0.71
C ALA A 253 17.34 19.05 -0.23
N HIS A 254 18.16 17.98 -0.19
CA HIS A 254 19.42 17.90 -0.95
C HIS A 254 19.22 17.82 -2.48
N SER A 255 18.09 17.27 -2.92
CA SER A 255 17.69 17.20 -4.33
C SER A 255 16.16 17.29 -4.42
N GLU A 256 15.66 17.94 -5.49
CA GLU A 256 14.22 17.94 -5.73
C GLU A 256 13.82 16.61 -6.36
N ARG A 257 12.86 15.93 -5.75
CA ARG A 257 12.45 14.58 -6.13
C ARG A 257 10.99 14.58 -6.55
N TRP A 258 10.75 14.01 -7.71
CA TRP A 258 9.43 13.88 -8.29
C TRP A 258 9.07 12.40 -8.47
N VAL A 259 7.82 12.07 -8.21
CA VAL A 259 7.24 10.76 -8.49
C VAL A 259 6.07 10.95 -9.44
N LEU A 260 6.13 10.25 -10.57
CA LEU A 260 5.12 10.27 -11.61
C LEU A 260 4.44 8.91 -11.64
N HIS A 261 3.12 8.90 -11.82
CA HIS A 261 2.33 7.68 -11.96
C HIS A 261 1.77 7.59 -13.36
N SER A 262 1.82 6.39 -13.94
CA SER A 262 1.24 6.14 -15.25
C SER A 262 -0.29 6.08 -15.20
N THR A 263 -0.95 6.16 -16.35
CA THR A 263 -2.32 5.69 -16.50
C THR A 263 -2.39 4.17 -16.29
N ALA A 264 -3.59 3.67 -15.99
CA ALA A 264 -3.83 2.23 -15.88
C ALA A 264 -3.78 1.53 -17.25
N ASP A 265 -4.20 2.22 -18.33
CA ASP A 265 -4.18 1.68 -19.70
C ASP A 265 -2.76 1.50 -20.22
N TYR A 266 -1.88 2.49 -20.05
CA TYR A 266 -0.47 2.33 -20.37
C TYR A 266 0.13 1.14 -19.61
N ALA A 267 -0.13 1.04 -18.31
CA ALA A 267 0.37 -0.06 -17.50
C ALA A 267 -0.17 -1.42 -17.95
N ARG A 268 -1.45 -1.52 -18.33
CA ARG A 268 -2.05 -2.73 -18.90
C ARG A 268 -1.37 -3.14 -20.21
N THR A 269 -1.14 -2.20 -21.11
CA THR A 269 -0.45 -2.46 -22.40
C THR A 269 0.95 -3.01 -22.19
N VAL A 270 1.75 -2.40 -21.29
CA VAL A 270 3.09 -2.90 -20.97
C VAL A 270 3.03 -4.28 -20.33
N ILE A 271 2.08 -4.53 -19.41
CA ILE A 271 1.91 -5.83 -18.76
C ILE A 271 1.49 -6.91 -19.76
N ALA A 272 0.61 -6.61 -20.71
CA ALA A 272 0.19 -7.55 -21.75
C ALA A 272 1.38 -7.99 -22.62
N GLN A 273 2.34 -7.09 -22.88
CA GLN A 273 3.55 -7.39 -23.65
C GLN A 273 4.64 -8.12 -22.86
N THR A 274 4.68 -7.94 -21.53
CA THR A 274 5.82 -8.37 -20.70
C THR A 274 5.48 -9.43 -19.65
N GLY A 275 4.18 -9.73 -19.49
CA GLY A 275 3.67 -10.73 -18.56
C GLY A 275 3.51 -10.25 -17.12
N LEU A 276 2.89 -11.10 -16.30
CA LEU A 276 2.57 -10.80 -14.89
C LEU A 276 3.77 -10.95 -13.95
N GLN A 277 4.82 -11.65 -14.40
CA GLN A 277 6.06 -11.87 -13.67
C GLN A 277 6.85 -10.58 -13.45
N LYS A 278 7.80 -10.59 -12.51
CA LYS A 278 8.63 -9.42 -12.18
C LYS A 278 9.27 -8.86 -13.46
N PRO A 279 9.07 -7.57 -13.81
CA PRO A 279 9.64 -7.01 -15.03
C PRO A 279 11.17 -7.05 -15.00
N SER A 280 11.76 -7.28 -16.18
CA SER A 280 13.21 -7.18 -16.35
C SER A 280 13.71 -5.74 -16.13
N GLU A 281 15.00 -5.58 -15.84
CA GLU A 281 15.61 -4.25 -15.74
C GLU A 281 15.50 -3.48 -17.07
N ALA A 282 15.67 -4.16 -18.21
CA ALA A 282 15.52 -3.55 -19.53
C ALA A 282 14.09 -3.03 -19.76
N THR A 283 13.07 -3.79 -19.35
CA THR A 283 11.67 -3.36 -19.39
C THR A 283 11.46 -2.11 -18.54
N LEU A 284 11.95 -2.09 -17.31
CA LEU A 284 11.79 -0.93 -16.43
C LEU A 284 12.56 0.29 -16.93
N LYS A 285 13.72 0.11 -17.57
CA LYS A 285 14.46 1.21 -18.23
C LYS A 285 13.66 1.80 -19.40
N LYS A 286 13.06 0.94 -20.24
CA LYS A 286 12.17 1.38 -21.34
C LYS A 286 10.97 2.16 -20.81
N VAL A 287 10.26 1.64 -19.80
CA VAL A 287 9.12 2.34 -19.17
C VAL A 287 9.56 3.68 -18.57
N ALA A 288 10.71 3.72 -17.90
CA ALA A 288 11.25 4.95 -17.32
C ALA A 288 11.57 6.00 -18.39
N GLU A 289 12.07 5.57 -19.56
CA GLU A 289 12.31 6.44 -20.71
C GLU A 289 10.99 6.98 -21.28
N GLU A 290 10.02 6.11 -21.58
CA GLU A 290 8.73 6.51 -22.16
C GLU A 290 7.94 7.48 -21.26
N MET A 291 7.83 7.16 -19.97
CA MET A 291 7.17 8.05 -19.00
C MET A 291 7.90 9.39 -18.83
N PHE A 292 9.23 9.40 -18.94
CA PHE A 292 10.00 10.64 -18.87
C PHE A 292 9.85 11.48 -20.14
N GLN A 293 9.81 10.84 -21.31
CA GLN A 293 9.53 11.50 -22.59
C GLN A 293 8.16 12.15 -22.60
N GLU A 294 7.12 11.47 -22.09
CA GLU A 294 5.79 12.07 -21.92
C GLU A 294 5.87 13.33 -21.03
N PHE A 295 6.61 13.24 -19.93
CA PHE A 295 6.79 14.37 -19.02
C PHE A 295 7.51 15.56 -19.68
N GLN A 296 8.51 15.30 -20.51
CA GLN A 296 9.17 16.34 -21.33
C GLN A 296 8.24 16.87 -22.45
N GLY A 297 7.33 16.04 -22.96
CA GLY A 297 6.32 16.38 -23.97
C GLY A 297 5.34 17.47 -23.56
N THR A 298 5.23 17.74 -22.25
CA THR A 298 4.47 18.86 -21.67
C THR A 298 4.89 20.23 -22.22
N GLY A 299 6.09 20.36 -22.80
CA GLY A 299 6.66 21.62 -23.24
C GLY A 299 7.18 22.49 -22.10
N LEU A 300 7.10 22.00 -20.86
CA LEU A 300 7.79 22.58 -19.71
C LEU A 300 9.30 22.33 -19.89
N SER A 301 10.14 23.29 -19.47
CA SER A 301 11.59 23.12 -19.52
C SER A 301 12.05 22.15 -18.42
N ILE A 302 11.94 20.84 -18.69
CA ILE A 302 12.33 19.76 -17.77
C ILE A 302 13.73 19.27 -18.16
N PRO A 303 14.76 19.52 -17.33
CA PRO A 303 16.13 19.06 -17.59
C PRO A 303 16.26 17.55 -17.44
N LEU A 304 17.41 16.99 -17.81
CA LEU A 304 17.71 15.60 -17.50
C LEU A 304 17.84 15.39 -15.98
N PRO A 305 17.21 14.34 -15.41
CA PRO A 305 17.32 14.03 -13.99
C PRO A 305 18.69 13.40 -13.68
N ILE A 306 19.20 13.65 -12.47
CA ILE A 306 20.39 12.97 -11.94
C ILE A 306 20.10 11.53 -11.47
N PHE A 307 18.82 11.18 -11.34
CA PHE A 307 18.38 9.83 -11.01
C PHE A 307 17.03 9.55 -11.66
N ARG A 308 16.87 8.34 -12.22
CA ARG A 308 15.63 7.91 -12.86
C ARG A 308 15.41 6.40 -12.70
N LYS A 309 14.25 6.00 -12.16
CA LYS A 309 13.91 4.58 -12.00
C LYS A 309 12.41 4.34 -11.99
N ALA A 310 11.96 3.36 -12.78
CA ALA A 310 10.57 2.91 -12.76
C ALA A 310 10.33 1.75 -11.79
N HIS A 311 9.10 1.66 -11.28
CA HIS A 311 8.59 0.57 -10.45
C HIS A 311 7.19 0.18 -10.94
N ARG A 312 6.86 -1.12 -10.92
CA ARG A 312 5.53 -1.62 -11.30
C ARG A 312 4.69 -1.96 -10.07
N TRP A 313 3.58 -1.24 -9.90
CA TRP A 313 2.48 -1.63 -9.04
C TRP A 313 1.48 -2.48 -9.86
N GLY A 314 1.69 -3.80 -9.91
CA GLY A 314 0.84 -4.72 -10.69
C GLY A 314 -0.61 -4.87 -10.17
N SER A 315 -0.89 -4.38 -8.97
CA SER A 315 -2.22 -4.28 -8.36
C SER A 315 -2.26 -3.00 -7.53
N ALA A 316 -2.16 -1.84 -8.20
CA ALA A 316 -2.02 -0.54 -7.55
C ALA A 316 -3.30 -0.15 -6.80
N PHE A 317 -4.44 -0.26 -7.48
CA PHE A 317 -5.75 0.09 -6.94
C PHE A 317 -6.76 -1.02 -7.23
N PRO A 318 -7.65 -1.37 -6.29
CA PRO A 318 -8.82 -2.16 -6.61
C PRO A 318 -9.77 -1.34 -7.50
N ALA A 319 -10.40 -2.01 -8.46
CA ALA A 319 -11.37 -1.39 -9.35
C ALA A 319 -12.82 -1.55 -8.84
N ALA A 320 -13.03 -2.38 -7.80
CA ALA A 320 -14.31 -2.58 -7.14
C ALA A 320 -14.12 -2.83 -5.64
N SER A 321 -15.20 -2.60 -4.88
CA SER A 321 -15.28 -2.87 -3.44
C SER A 321 -16.14 -4.11 -3.18
N ILE A 322 -15.57 -5.11 -2.50
CA ILE A 322 -16.20 -6.44 -2.35
C ILE A 322 -16.96 -6.63 -1.02
N ALA A 323 -16.76 -5.75 -0.04
CA ALA A 323 -17.34 -5.89 1.30
C ALA A 323 -18.03 -4.62 1.83
N LYS A 324 -18.13 -3.57 1.01
CA LYS A 324 -18.89 -2.32 1.23
C LYS A 324 -19.20 -1.99 2.70
N GLU A 325 -20.36 -2.42 3.20
CA GLU A 325 -20.87 -2.08 4.54
C GLU A 325 -20.20 -2.89 5.65
N GLU A 326 -19.92 -4.18 5.41
CA GLU A 326 -19.21 -5.06 6.35
C GLU A 326 -17.72 -4.69 6.47
N ARG A 327 -17.17 -3.98 5.48
CA ARG A 327 -15.80 -3.44 5.38
C ARG A 327 -14.67 -4.48 5.41
N CYS A 328 -14.96 -5.73 5.73
CA CYS A 328 -14.07 -6.88 5.64
C CYS A 328 -14.90 -8.14 5.35
N LEU A 329 -14.26 -9.20 4.85
CA LEU A 329 -14.88 -10.52 4.80
C LEU A 329 -14.52 -11.31 6.06
N TRP A 330 -15.45 -12.10 6.56
CA TRP A 330 -15.33 -12.77 7.86
C TRP A 330 -15.87 -14.20 7.80
N ASP A 331 -15.05 -15.16 8.23
CA ASP A 331 -15.48 -16.51 8.57
C ASP A 331 -15.40 -16.68 10.10
N VAL A 332 -16.56 -16.81 10.73
CA VAL A 332 -16.66 -16.93 12.19
C VAL A 332 -16.14 -18.27 12.71
N LYS A 333 -16.35 -19.35 11.95
CA LYS A 333 -16.04 -20.72 12.39
C LYS A 333 -14.55 -20.94 12.57
N LYS A 334 -13.76 -20.43 11.62
CA LYS A 334 -12.30 -20.52 11.63
C LYS A 334 -11.64 -19.20 12.05
N ARG A 335 -12.40 -18.18 12.44
CA ARG A 335 -11.86 -16.88 12.91
C ARG A 335 -10.88 -16.27 11.89
N LEU A 336 -11.32 -16.24 10.63
CA LEU A 336 -10.57 -15.69 9.51
C LEU A 336 -11.19 -14.36 9.08
N ALA A 337 -10.39 -13.29 9.11
CA ALA A 337 -10.75 -12.02 8.51
C ALA A 337 -9.94 -11.77 7.24
N ILE A 338 -10.57 -11.23 6.21
CA ILE A 338 -9.91 -10.76 4.98
C ILE A 338 -10.21 -9.28 4.83
N CYS A 339 -9.17 -8.47 4.76
CA CYS A 339 -9.28 -7.02 4.78
C CYS A 339 -8.31 -6.35 3.81
N GLY A 340 -8.57 -5.08 3.52
CA GLY A 340 -7.79 -4.27 2.59
C GLY A 340 -8.63 -3.17 1.98
N ASP A 341 -7.99 -2.29 1.23
CA ASP A 341 -8.69 -1.25 0.44
C ASP A 341 -9.75 -1.85 -0.49
N PHE A 342 -9.49 -3.03 -1.06
CA PHE A 342 -10.42 -3.75 -1.93
C PHE A 342 -11.75 -4.16 -1.25
N CYS A 343 -11.81 -4.12 0.08
CA CYS A 343 -13.04 -4.37 0.82
C CYS A 343 -13.93 -3.13 0.96
N VAL A 344 -13.37 -1.92 0.83
CA VAL A 344 -14.08 -0.66 1.13
C VAL A 344 -13.98 0.33 -0.02
N SER A 345 -12.80 0.87 -0.28
CA SER A 345 -12.52 1.87 -1.31
C SER A 345 -11.03 1.90 -1.66
N PRO A 346 -10.64 2.26 -2.89
CA PRO A 346 -9.26 2.18 -3.40
C PRO A 346 -8.32 3.27 -2.85
N ASN A 347 -8.39 3.55 -1.55
CA ASN A 347 -7.60 4.59 -0.90
C ASN A 347 -7.17 4.18 0.52
N VAL A 348 -6.34 5.01 1.14
CA VAL A 348 -5.79 4.75 2.49
C VAL A 348 -6.90 4.71 3.55
N GLU A 349 -7.89 5.59 3.46
CA GLU A 349 -9.04 5.60 4.40
C GLU A 349 -9.83 4.29 4.35
N GLY A 350 -10.13 3.77 3.16
CA GLY A 350 -10.80 2.48 2.97
C GLY A 350 -9.99 1.31 3.55
N ALA A 351 -8.67 1.32 3.37
CA ALA A 351 -7.80 0.31 3.96
C ALA A 351 -7.78 0.37 5.49
N ILE A 352 -7.76 1.57 6.09
CA ILE A 352 -7.85 1.76 7.55
C ILE A 352 -9.17 1.21 8.07
N LEU A 353 -10.30 1.60 7.46
CA LEU A 353 -11.63 1.13 7.82
C LEU A 353 -11.74 -0.40 7.77
N SER A 354 -11.17 -1.02 6.74
CA SER A 354 -11.16 -2.46 6.60
C SER A 354 -10.33 -3.16 7.68
N GLY A 355 -9.16 -2.60 8.03
CA GLY A 355 -8.31 -3.09 9.12
C GLY A 355 -9.00 -3.02 10.49
N LEU A 356 -9.72 -1.92 10.76
CA LEU A 356 -10.51 -1.75 11.99
C LEU A 356 -11.66 -2.77 12.07
N ALA A 357 -12.38 -2.97 10.97
CA ALA A 357 -13.47 -3.95 10.93
C ALA A 357 -12.97 -5.38 11.20
N ALA A 358 -11.84 -5.78 10.61
CA ALA A 358 -11.22 -7.08 10.87
C ALA A 358 -10.79 -7.23 12.34
N ALA A 359 -10.19 -6.20 12.93
CA ALA A 359 -9.80 -6.23 14.34
C ALA A 359 -11.01 -6.33 15.27
N SER A 360 -12.10 -5.62 14.96
CA SER A 360 -13.34 -5.66 15.74
C SER A 360 -13.93 -7.07 15.79
N LYS A 361 -14.06 -7.75 14.65
CA LYS A 361 -14.57 -9.14 14.57
C LYS A 361 -13.76 -10.13 15.41
N LEU A 362 -12.43 -10.01 15.35
CA LEU A 362 -11.54 -10.88 16.11
C LEU A 362 -11.53 -10.54 17.60
N THR A 363 -11.63 -9.27 17.97
CA THR A 363 -11.68 -8.86 19.38
C THR A 363 -12.96 -9.39 20.04
N GLU A 364 -14.11 -9.21 19.38
CA GLU A 364 -15.41 -9.70 19.87
C GLU A 364 -15.37 -11.20 20.15
N ILE A 365 -14.93 -12.02 19.18
CA ILE A 365 -14.94 -13.48 19.35
C ILE A 365 -13.87 -14.00 20.32
N LEU A 366 -12.68 -13.38 20.36
CA LEU A 366 -11.57 -13.85 21.20
C LEU A 366 -11.65 -13.35 22.64
N SER A 367 -12.46 -12.32 22.91
CA SER A 367 -12.77 -11.87 24.28
C SER A 367 -13.79 -12.76 24.98
N CYS A 368 -14.55 -13.55 24.21
CA CYS A 368 -15.55 -14.50 24.71
C CYS A 368 -15.00 -15.92 24.98
N LEU A 369 -13.72 -16.16 24.68
CA LEU A 369 -12.98 -17.41 24.91
C LEU A 369 -12.08 -17.27 26.14
#